data_AF-A0A4Y9ZKJ0-F1
#
_entry.id   AF-A0A4Y9ZKJ0-F1
#
_cell.length_a   1.000
_cell.length_b   1.000
_cell.length_c   1.000
_cell.angle_alpha   90.00
_cell.angle_beta   90.00
_cell.angle_gamma   90.00
#
_symmetry.space_group_name_H-M   'P 1'
#
loop_
_entity.id
_entity.type
_entity.pdbx_description
1 polymer ?
#
loop_
_entity_poly.entity_id
_entity_poly.type
_entity_poly.pdbx_seq_one_letter_code
_entity_poly.pdbx_strand_id
1 'polypeptide(L)'
;MNAVPRLTFLKVTLCLAVFRDFPWRKVPVFIMAQIVGAWIGAMLVYANYFHAINIAEGGHGARTVSGTAGLFSTYALEYMPAANSFFDEFVGTMTLILVVFAVTDQRNGPPPAGMVPLVIFILILGIGAAFGMQTGYAINPARDLGPRIMTAMMGYGKAGASCFMFRNAFRADRLVMCEVFNFRNQYWLWCPILGSVCGGLVGAFIYDALIFTGNESILNRP
;
A
#
# COMPACT_ATOMS: atom_id res chain seq x y z
N MET A 1 -25.65 -14.39 8.84
CA MET A 1 -24.46 -13.56 9.16
C MET A 1 -23.35 -14.01 8.21
N ASN A 2 -23.32 -13.44 7.00
CA ASN A 2 -22.42 -13.90 5.96
C ASN A 2 -20.99 -13.52 6.33
N ALA A 3 -20.09 -14.49 6.25
CA ALA A 3 -18.69 -14.33 6.56
C ALA A 3 -18.08 -13.32 5.58
N VAL A 4 -17.88 -12.08 6.03
CA VAL A 4 -17.04 -11.12 5.33
C VAL A 4 -15.68 -11.79 5.13
N PRO A 5 -15.18 -11.90 3.88
CA PRO A 5 -13.88 -12.53 3.61
C PRO A 5 -12.81 -11.91 4.51
N ARG A 6 -11.97 -12.74 5.16
CA ARG A 6 -10.92 -12.30 6.10
C ARG A 6 -9.73 -11.62 5.39
N LEU A 7 -9.95 -11.05 4.21
CA LEU A 7 -8.96 -10.32 3.42
C LEU A 7 -9.13 -8.84 3.72
N THR A 8 -8.25 -8.29 4.56
CA THR A 8 -8.38 -6.92 5.08
C THR A 8 -7.13 -6.12 4.75
N PHE A 9 -6.93 -5.85 3.45
CA PHE A 9 -6.06 -4.75 3.02
C PHE A 9 -6.82 -3.42 3.17
N LEU A 10 -6.11 -2.29 3.20
CA LEU A 10 -6.72 -0.98 3.50
C LEU A 10 -7.81 -0.64 2.49
N LYS A 11 -7.44 -0.71 1.21
CA LYS A 11 -8.37 -0.50 0.10
C LYS A 11 -9.47 -1.55 0.06
N VAL A 12 -9.20 -2.81 0.41
CA VAL A 12 -10.22 -3.86 0.47
C VAL A 12 -11.24 -3.55 1.56
N THR A 13 -10.78 -3.05 2.72
CA THR A 13 -11.66 -2.62 3.81
C THR A 13 -12.59 -1.49 3.36
N LEU A 14 -12.06 -0.54 2.59
CA LEU A 14 -12.83 0.58 2.05
C LEU A 14 -13.81 0.14 0.95
N CYS A 15 -13.38 -0.74 0.03
CA CYS A 15 -14.24 -1.32 -1.00
C CYS A 15 -15.35 -2.19 -0.39
N LEU A 16 -15.06 -2.99 0.64
CA LEU A 16 -16.07 -3.75 1.37
C LEU A 16 -17.05 -2.84 2.11
N ALA A 17 -16.59 -1.70 2.65
CA ALA A 17 -17.47 -0.73 3.33
C ALA A 17 -18.43 -0.04 2.38
N VAL A 18 -17.99 0.21 1.15
CA VAL A 18 -18.84 0.80 0.11
C VAL A 18 -19.78 -0.24 -0.50
N PHE A 19 -19.27 -1.40 -0.92
CA PHE A 19 -20.02 -2.33 -1.79
C PHE A 19 -20.59 -3.56 -1.09
N ARG A 20 -20.20 -3.87 0.16
CA ARG A 20 -20.53 -5.14 0.85
C ARG A 20 -20.94 -4.95 2.32
N ASP A 21 -21.55 -3.80 2.63
CA ASP A 21 -22.09 -3.47 3.96
C ASP A 21 -21.11 -3.62 5.14
N PHE A 22 -19.80 -3.48 4.90
CA PHE A 22 -18.85 -3.53 6.00
C PHE A 22 -19.03 -2.31 6.93
N PRO A 23 -19.13 -2.50 8.27
CA PRO A 23 -19.44 -1.40 9.17
C PRO A 23 -18.39 -0.28 9.16
N TRP A 24 -18.80 0.91 8.74
CA TRP A 24 -17.94 2.11 8.66
C TRP A 24 -17.22 2.45 9.96
N ARG A 25 -17.83 2.16 11.12
CA ARG A 25 -17.21 2.36 12.45
C ARG A 25 -15.93 1.54 12.65
N LYS A 26 -15.79 0.41 11.96
CA LYS A 26 -14.60 -0.46 12.04
C LYS A 26 -13.48 0.00 11.12
N VAL A 27 -13.80 0.74 10.05
CA VAL A 27 -12.83 1.14 9.01
C VAL A 27 -11.61 1.86 9.59
N PRO A 28 -11.74 2.89 10.47
CA PRO A 28 -10.57 3.57 11.04
C PRO A 28 -9.67 2.65 11.87
N VAL A 29 -10.27 1.73 12.63
CA VAL A 29 -9.51 0.77 13.47
C VAL A 29 -8.70 -0.16 12.58
N PHE A 30 -9.27 -0.65 11.48
CA PHE A 30 -8.58 -1.50 10.51
C PHE A 30 -7.45 -0.76 9.80
N ILE A 31 -7.70 0.48 9.35
CA ILE A 31 -6.67 1.35 8.73
C ILE A 31 -5.47 1.51 9.67
N MET A 32 -5.72 1.87 10.92
CA MET A 32 -4.67 2.09 11.92
C MET A 32 -3.91 0.80 12.21
N ALA A 33 -4.61 -0.33 12.41
CA ALA A 33 -3.97 -1.62 12.66
C ALA A 33 -3.05 -2.04 11.51
N GLN A 34 -3.45 -1.80 10.26
CA GLN A 34 -2.65 -2.14 9.08
C GLN A 34 -1.44 -1.23 8.92
N ILE A 35 -1.59 0.08 9.13
CA ILE A 35 -0.46 1.03 9.08
C ILE A 35 0.56 0.68 10.16
N VAL A 36 0.12 0.44 11.40
CA VAL A 36 0.99 0.04 12.52
C VAL A 36 1.66 -1.29 12.23
N GLY A 37 0.93 -2.29 11.73
CA GLY A 37 1.49 -3.59 11.35
C GLY A 37 2.57 -3.47 10.28
N ALA A 38 2.34 -2.67 9.23
CA ALA A 38 3.32 -2.43 8.18
C ALA A 38 4.54 -1.64 8.68
N TRP A 39 4.34 -0.67 9.57
CA TRP A 39 5.41 0.06 10.24
C TRP A 39 6.29 -0.85 11.11
N ILE A 40 5.70 -1.73 11.92
CA ILE A 40 6.44 -2.71 12.74
C ILE A 40 7.19 -3.70 11.83
N GLY A 41 6.54 -4.23 10.79
CA GLY A 41 7.18 -5.13 9.83
C GLY A 41 8.40 -4.49 9.18
N ALA A 42 8.29 -3.22 8.77
CA ALA A 42 9.41 -2.47 8.21
C ALA A 42 10.56 -2.29 9.22
N MET A 43 10.26 -2.01 10.49
CA MET A 43 11.28 -1.91 11.53
C MET A 43 12.02 -3.23 11.76
N LEU A 44 11.31 -4.36 11.75
CA LEU A 44 11.94 -5.68 11.90
C LEU A 44 12.89 -5.99 10.74
N VAL A 45 12.46 -5.70 9.51
CA VAL A 45 13.31 -5.87 8.32
C VAL A 45 14.51 -4.92 8.38
N TYR A 46 14.31 -3.66 8.75
CA TYR A 46 15.39 -2.69 8.90
C TYR A 46 16.41 -3.14 9.95
N ALA A 47 15.95 -3.65 11.10
CA ALA A 47 16.82 -4.18 12.15
C ALA A 47 17.65 -5.38 11.64
N ASN A 48 17.02 -6.30 10.91
CA ASN A 48 17.69 -7.47 10.34
C ASN A 48 18.77 -7.08 9.31
N TYR A 49 18.49 -6.08 8.46
CA TYR A 49 19.40 -5.64 7.40
C TYR A 49 20.25 -4.43 7.77
N PHE A 50 20.26 -3.99 9.04
CA PHE A 50 20.90 -2.73 9.45
C PHE A 50 22.35 -2.61 8.98
N HIS A 51 23.14 -3.68 9.14
CA HIS A 51 24.54 -3.70 8.71
C HIS A 51 24.69 -3.66 7.19
N ALA A 52 23.87 -4.43 6.46
CA ALA A 52 23.86 -4.42 4.99
C ALA A 52 23.50 -3.05 4.42
N ILE A 53 22.52 -2.37 5.03
CA ILE A 53 22.13 -1.00 4.65
C ILE A 53 23.29 -0.02 4.93
N ASN A 54 24.02 -0.16 6.05
CA ASN A 54 25.19 0.68 6.31
C ASN A 54 26.30 0.49 5.27
N ILE A 55 26.54 -0.75 4.83
CA ILE A 55 27.52 -1.02 3.76
C ILE A 55 27.04 -0.37 2.45
N ALA A 56 25.78 -0.59 2.07
CA ALA A 56 25.21 -0.08 0.82
C ALA A 56 25.17 1.46 0.75
N GLU A 57 24.93 2.13 1.88
CA GLU A 57 24.86 3.59 1.98
C GLU A 57 26.23 4.25 2.29
N GLY A 58 27.31 3.46 2.41
CA GLY A 58 28.66 4.00 2.62
C GLY A 58 28.99 4.42 4.05
N GLY A 59 28.24 3.93 5.05
CA GLY A 59 28.59 4.10 6.46
C GLY A 59 27.40 4.23 7.42
N HIS A 60 27.72 4.42 8.69
CA HIS A 60 26.71 4.63 9.73
C HIS A 60 26.05 6.00 9.55
N GLY A 61 24.72 6.02 9.45
CA GLY A 61 23.91 7.24 9.41
C GLY A 61 23.67 7.84 8.03
N ALA A 62 24.22 7.25 6.96
CA ALA A 62 23.82 7.56 5.59
C ALA A 62 22.51 6.83 5.27
N ARG A 63 21.47 7.60 4.96
CA ARG A 63 20.12 7.11 4.64
C ARG A 63 19.53 7.98 3.52
N THR A 64 19.62 7.50 2.30
CA THR A 64 19.23 8.25 1.10
C THR A 64 17.94 7.71 0.48
N VAL A 65 17.14 8.62 -0.11
CA VAL A 65 15.91 8.22 -0.81
C VAL A 65 16.23 7.47 -2.10
N SER A 66 17.25 7.91 -2.83
CA SER A 66 17.72 7.26 -4.07
C SER A 66 18.44 5.93 -3.85
N GLY A 67 18.95 5.67 -2.64
CA GLY A 67 19.59 4.41 -2.27
C GLY A 67 18.58 3.38 -1.76
N THR A 68 18.55 3.20 -0.45
CA THR A 68 17.85 2.05 0.19
C THR A 68 16.42 2.34 0.64
N ALA A 69 15.89 3.56 0.47
CA ALA A 69 14.50 3.85 0.87
C ALA A 69 13.48 3.00 0.09
N GLY A 70 13.80 2.67 -1.16
CA GLY A 70 12.99 1.79 -2.03
C GLY A 70 12.81 0.36 -1.52
N LEU A 71 13.60 -0.07 -0.53
CA LEU A 71 13.43 -1.38 0.11
C LEU A 71 12.16 -1.43 0.99
N PHE A 72 11.68 -0.27 1.45
CA PHE A 72 10.61 -0.18 2.44
C PHE A 72 9.31 0.36 1.85
N SER A 73 9.40 1.47 1.12
CA SER A 73 8.28 2.15 0.47
C SER A 73 8.54 2.31 -1.02
N THR A 74 7.50 2.63 -1.79
CA THR A 74 7.62 2.65 -3.25
C THR A 74 8.04 4.02 -3.78
N TYR A 75 8.80 4.03 -4.85
CA TYR A 75 9.27 5.23 -5.53
C TYR A 75 9.24 4.96 -7.03
N ALA A 76 8.63 5.87 -7.80
CA ALA A 76 8.61 5.75 -9.25
C ALA A 76 10.00 5.95 -9.85
N LEU A 77 10.30 5.17 -10.90
CA LEU A 77 11.51 5.36 -11.69
C LEU A 77 11.55 6.75 -12.34
N GLU A 78 12.76 7.23 -12.60
CA GLU A 78 13.01 8.62 -13.02
C GLU A 78 12.30 8.99 -14.33
N TYR A 79 12.23 8.05 -15.27
CA TYR A 79 11.58 8.25 -16.56
C TYR A 79 10.05 8.33 -16.47
N MET A 80 9.42 7.87 -15.37
CA MET A 80 7.97 7.73 -15.28
C MET A 80 7.30 9.09 -15.04
N PRO A 81 6.42 9.58 -15.92
CA PRO A 81 5.64 10.78 -15.65
C PRO A 81 4.66 10.57 -14.48
N ALA A 82 4.22 11.67 -13.85
CA ALA A 82 3.29 11.60 -12.71
C ALA A 82 1.95 10.96 -13.10
N ALA A 83 1.38 11.33 -14.25
CA ALA A 83 0.14 10.76 -14.76
C ALA A 83 0.24 9.23 -14.99
N ASN A 84 1.34 8.78 -15.61
CA ASN A 84 1.59 7.36 -15.83
C ASN A 84 1.81 6.59 -14.52
N SER A 85 2.49 7.21 -13.55
CA SER A 85 2.69 6.60 -12.23
C SER A 85 1.35 6.39 -11.51
N PHE A 86 0.47 7.39 -11.56
CA PHE A 86 -0.89 7.27 -11.02
C PHE A 86 -1.68 6.18 -11.75
N PHE A 87 -1.61 6.15 -13.08
CA PHE A 87 -2.35 5.19 -13.89
C PHE A 87 -1.89 3.74 -13.67
N ASP A 88 -0.58 3.51 -13.55
CA ASP A 88 0.00 2.21 -13.25
C ASP A 88 -0.51 1.67 -11.90
N GLU A 89 -0.46 2.52 -10.87
CA GLU A 89 -0.94 2.19 -9.53
C GLU A 89 -2.47 1.96 -9.49
N PHE A 90 -3.21 2.76 -10.26
CA PHE A 90 -4.65 2.62 -10.47
C PHE A 90 -4.99 1.27 -11.11
N VAL A 91 -4.34 0.90 -12.23
CA VAL A 91 -4.61 -0.34 -12.96
C VAL A 91 -4.23 -1.56 -12.13
N GLY A 92 -3.03 -1.60 -11.55
CA GLY A 92 -2.59 -2.73 -10.73
C GLY A 92 -3.53 -2.97 -9.54
N THR A 93 -4.04 -1.88 -8.96
CA THR A 93 -4.99 -1.96 -7.86
C THR A 93 -6.40 -2.36 -8.30
N MET A 94 -6.88 -1.84 -9.43
CA MET A 94 -8.15 -2.24 -10.04
C MET A 94 -8.18 -3.74 -10.31
N THR A 95 -7.12 -4.27 -10.93
CA THR A 95 -6.95 -5.71 -11.18
C THR A 95 -6.96 -6.51 -9.87
N LEU A 96 -6.29 -6.03 -8.82
CA LEU A 96 -6.31 -6.71 -7.52
C LEU A 96 -7.72 -6.83 -6.97
N ILE A 97 -8.50 -5.74 -6.96
CA ILE A 97 -9.86 -5.76 -6.39
C ILE A 97 -10.83 -6.58 -7.24
N LEU A 98 -10.77 -6.46 -8.57
CA LEU A 98 -11.58 -7.27 -9.49
C LEU A 98 -11.44 -8.76 -9.19
N VAL A 99 -10.19 -9.24 -9.09
CA VAL A 99 -9.93 -10.66 -8.85
C VAL A 99 -10.24 -11.05 -7.40
N VAL A 100 -9.94 -10.20 -6.41
CA VAL A 100 -10.32 -10.47 -5.00
C VAL A 100 -11.83 -10.64 -4.87
N PHE A 101 -12.63 -9.82 -5.53
CA PHE A 101 -14.09 -9.97 -5.53
C PHE A 101 -14.50 -11.24 -6.27
N ALA A 102 -13.93 -11.51 -7.44
CA ALA A 102 -14.22 -12.70 -8.22
C ALA A 102 -13.98 -14.02 -7.47
N VAL A 103 -12.88 -14.11 -6.71
CA VAL A 103 -12.49 -15.36 -6.00
C VAL A 103 -13.15 -15.51 -4.64
N THR A 104 -13.69 -14.42 -4.07
CA THR A 104 -14.39 -14.46 -2.78
C THR A 104 -15.91 -14.55 -2.96
N ASP A 105 -16.43 -14.23 -4.14
CA ASP A 105 -17.83 -14.35 -4.48
C ASP A 105 -18.26 -15.82 -4.60
N GLN A 106 -19.15 -16.24 -3.70
CA GLN A 106 -19.68 -17.61 -3.66
C GLN A 106 -20.56 -17.94 -4.88
N ARG A 107 -21.02 -16.93 -5.63
CA ARG A 107 -21.85 -17.09 -6.82
C ARG A 107 -21.03 -17.21 -8.10
N ASN A 108 -19.74 -16.92 -8.04
CA ASN A 108 -18.83 -16.91 -9.18
C ASN A 108 -17.93 -18.15 -9.25
N GLY A 109 -18.35 -19.26 -8.63
CA GLY A 109 -17.57 -20.50 -8.57
C GLY A 109 -16.23 -20.30 -7.85
N PRO A 110 -16.24 -20.00 -6.54
CA PRO A 110 -15.02 -19.67 -5.81
C PRO A 110 -14.03 -20.86 -5.80
N PRO A 111 -12.72 -20.60 -5.66
CA PRO A 111 -11.72 -21.65 -5.49
C PRO A 111 -12.06 -22.57 -4.31
N PRO A 112 -11.55 -23.81 -4.29
CA PRO A 112 -11.72 -24.72 -3.17
C PRO A 112 -11.37 -24.06 -1.83
N ALA A 113 -12.06 -24.47 -0.76
CA ALA A 113 -11.85 -23.91 0.57
C ALA A 113 -10.36 -23.93 0.94
N GLY A 114 -9.83 -22.80 1.38
CA GLY A 114 -8.41 -22.64 1.73
C GLY A 114 -7.47 -22.29 0.57
N MET A 115 -7.91 -22.33 -0.69
CA MET A 115 -7.07 -21.94 -1.84
C MET A 115 -7.07 -20.44 -2.14
N VAL A 116 -8.02 -19.67 -1.59
CA VAL A 116 -8.12 -18.22 -1.82
C VAL A 116 -6.80 -17.47 -1.53
N PRO A 117 -6.07 -17.72 -0.42
CA PRO A 117 -4.78 -17.07 -0.18
C PRO A 117 -3.72 -17.39 -1.24
N LEU A 118 -3.69 -18.63 -1.77
CA LEU A 118 -2.75 -19.03 -2.82
C LEU A 118 -3.06 -18.31 -4.13
N VAL A 119 -4.35 -18.22 -4.50
CA VAL A 119 -4.76 -17.49 -5.71
C VAL A 119 -4.38 -16.01 -5.61
N ILE A 120 -4.60 -15.40 -4.44
CA ILE A 120 -4.24 -13.99 -4.20
C ILE A 120 -2.72 -13.80 -4.19
N PHE A 121 -1.95 -14.76 -3.70
CA PHE A 121 -0.49 -14.73 -3.79
C PHE A 121 -0.03 -14.74 -5.26
N ILE A 122 -0.54 -15.67 -6.08
CA ILE A 122 -0.21 -15.76 -7.52
C ILE A 122 -0.60 -14.45 -8.24
N LEU A 123 -1.76 -13.89 -7.91
CA LEU A 123 -2.21 -12.60 -8.44
C LEU A 123 -1.24 -11.46 -8.09
N ILE A 124 -0.82 -11.34 -6.84
CA ILE A 124 0.14 -10.30 -6.41
C ILE A 124 1.49 -10.50 -7.10
N LEU A 125 1.96 -11.74 -7.27
CA LEU A 125 3.16 -12.03 -8.06
C LEU A 125 3.02 -11.58 -9.51
N GLY A 126 1.88 -11.86 -10.15
CA GLY A 126 1.60 -11.42 -11.52
C GLY A 126 1.57 -9.89 -11.64
N ILE A 127 0.94 -9.20 -10.69
CA ILE A 127 0.93 -7.73 -10.64
C ILE A 127 2.36 -7.19 -10.47
N GLY A 128 3.15 -7.75 -9.56
CA GLY A 128 4.54 -7.35 -9.36
C GLY A 128 5.41 -7.56 -10.60
N ALA A 129 5.21 -8.66 -11.33
CA ALA A 129 5.93 -8.96 -12.55
C ALA A 129 5.52 -8.05 -13.73
N ALA A 130 4.25 -7.66 -13.83
CA ALA A 130 3.73 -6.88 -14.95
C ALA A 130 3.82 -5.36 -14.75
N PHE A 131 3.51 -4.87 -13.55
CA PHE A 131 3.40 -3.44 -13.23
C PHE A 131 4.48 -2.97 -12.24
N GLY A 132 5.20 -3.90 -11.60
CA GLY A 132 6.01 -3.55 -10.45
C GLY A 132 7.28 -2.75 -10.71
N MET A 133 7.87 -2.88 -11.90
CA MET A 133 9.12 -2.19 -12.23
C MET A 133 8.98 -0.65 -12.18
N GLN A 134 7.84 -0.11 -12.62
CA GLN A 134 7.71 1.32 -12.90
C GLN A 134 7.53 2.15 -11.62
N THR A 135 6.66 1.66 -10.72
CA THR A 135 6.22 2.37 -9.53
C THR A 135 6.50 1.62 -8.23
N GLY A 136 6.93 0.36 -8.29
CA GLY A 136 7.07 -0.50 -7.11
C GLY A 136 5.78 -1.17 -6.64
N TYR A 137 4.71 -1.14 -7.45
CA TYR A 137 3.41 -1.81 -7.20
C TYR A 137 2.95 -1.64 -5.76
N ALA A 138 2.73 -0.40 -5.31
CA ALA A 138 2.37 -0.16 -3.90
C ALA A 138 1.11 -0.93 -3.56
N ILE A 139 0.09 -0.83 -4.41
CA ILE A 139 -1.22 -1.50 -4.41
C ILE A 139 -1.93 -1.52 -3.06
N ASN A 140 -1.42 -0.87 -2.03
CA ASN A 140 -1.93 -0.93 -0.69
C ASN A 140 -1.38 0.28 0.06
N PRO A 141 -2.25 1.25 0.39
CA PRO A 141 -1.88 2.45 1.13
C PRO A 141 -1.10 2.16 2.43
N ALA A 142 -1.46 1.13 3.19
CA ALA A 142 -0.77 0.79 4.43
C ALA A 142 0.64 0.22 4.20
N ARG A 143 0.83 -0.53 3.10
CA ARG A 143 2.12 -1.13 2.68
C ARG A 143 3.13 -0.07 2.24
N ASP A 144 2.67 1.11 1.85
CA ASP A 144 3.54 2.24 1.57
C ASP A 144 3.70 3.16 2.77
N LEU A 145 2.58 3.64 3.35
CA LEU A 145 2.60 4.68 4.39
C LEU A 145 3.30 4.23 5.69
N GLY A 146 3.04 3.00 6.16
CA GLY A 146 3.66 2.49 7.39
C GLY A 146 5.19 2.44 7.29
N PRO A 147 5.76 1.75 6.30
CA PRO A 147 7.20 1.73 6.08
C PRO A 147 7.80 3.12 5.76
N ARG A 148 7.04 4.00 5.10
CA ARG A 148 7.46 5.38 4.80
C ARG A 148 7.59 6.24 6.06
N ILE A 149 6.68 6.08 7.03
CA ILE A 149 6.81 6.71 8.35
C ILE A 149 8.07 6.18 9.05
N MET A 150 8.32 4.88 8.98
CA MET A 150 9.53 4.27 9.55
C MET A 150 10.81 4.87 8.93
N THR A 151 10.92 4.94 7.61
CA THR A 151 12.13 5.49 6.95
C THR A 151 12.33 6.95 7.30
N ALA A 152 11.27 7.75 7.38
CA ALA A 152 11.36 9.14 7.86
C ALA A 152 11.91 9.23 9.30
N MET A 153 11.50 8.30 10.19
CA MET A 153 12.02 8.22 11.57
C MET A 153 13.48 7.77 11.63
N MET A 154 13.92 6.91 10.72
CA MET A 154 15.31 6.43 10.61
C MET A 154 16.26 7.44 9.95
N GLY A 155 15.75 8.62 9.58
CA GLY A 155 16.56 9.72 9.06
C GLY A 155 16.81 9.67 7.55
N TYR A 156 16.04 8.89 6.79
CA TYR A 156 16.08 8.95 5.34
C TYR A 156 15.79 10.37 4.84
N GLY A 157 16.48 10.85 3.81
CA GLY A 157 16.11 12.11 3.16
C GLY A 157 16.43 13.39 3.94
N LYS A 158 17.36 13.33 4.90
CA LYS A 158 17.98 14.52 5.50
C LYS A 158 19.41 14.64 4.98
N ALA A 159 19.69 15.66 4.16
CA ALA A 159 21.06 16.00 3.81
C ALA A 159 21.86 16.30 5.10
N GLY A 160 22.76 15.39 5.48
CA GLY A 160 23.73 15.60 6.56
C GLY A 160 23.24 15.50 8.02
N ALA A 161 22.07 14.92 8.32
CA ALA A 161 21.63 14.78 9.72
C ALA A 161 21.27 13.34 10.09
N SER A 162 22.20 12.68 10.79
CA SER A 162 21.95 11.44 11.53
C SER A 162 20.87 11.69 12.58
N CYS A 163 19.63 11.35 12.27
CA CYS A 163 18.52 11.45 13.21
C CYS A 163 18.40 10.13 13.97
N PHE A 164 19.27 9.93 14.96
CA PHE A 164 18.92 8.96 16.00
C PHE A 164 17.76 9.54 16.80
N MET A 165 16.60 8.88 16.71
CA MET A 165 15.29 9.31 17.20
C MET A 165 15.26 9.81 18.67
N PHE A 166 16.26 9.46 19.48
CA PHE A 166 16.27 9.80 20.91
C PHE A 166 17.02 11.07 21.30
N ARG A 167 17.77 11.75 20.41
CA ARG A 167 18.61 12.87 20.87
C ARG A 167 17.96 14.25 20.84
N ASN A 168 16.94 14.51 20.01
CA ASN A 168 16.38 15.88 19.85
C ASN A 168 14.94 15.90 19.27
N ALA A 169 13.98 15.20 19.88
CA ALA A 169 12.61 15.07 19.34
C ALA A 169 11.69 16.31 19.49
N PHE A 170 12.14 17.39 20.15
CA PHE A 170 11.26 18.52 20.55
C PHE A 170 11.69 19.90 20.01
N ARG A 171 12.42 19.96 18.89
CA ARG A 171 12.80 21.24 18.26
C ARG A 171 11.99 21.47 16.98
N ALA A 172 10.98 22.35 17.09
CA ALA A 172 10.01 22.68 16.04
C ALA A 172 10.61 23.45 14.85
N ASP A 173 11.85 23.94 14.97
CA ASP A 173 12.58 24.74 13.98
C ASP A 173 13.21 23.90 12.85
N ARG A 174 13.09 22.57 12.88
CA ARG A 174 13.71 21.66 11.91
C ARG A 174 12.74 20.66 11.26
N LEU A 175 11.49 21.07 11.08
CA LEU A 175 10.52 20.41 10.19
C LEU A 175 10.94 20.60 8.71
N VAL A 176 12.17 20.22 8.38
CA VAL A 176 12.52 19.89 6.99
C VAL A 176 11.66 18.69 6.68
N MET A 177 10.60 18.91 5.89
CA MET A 177 9.77 17.84 5.36
C MET A 177 10.73 16.86 4.68
N CYS A 178 10.87 15.71 5.33
CA CYS A 178 11.78 14.64 4.96
C CYS A 178 11.60 14.33 3.47
N GLU A 179 12.69 14.25 2.70
CA GLU A 179 12.66 14.00 1.25
C GLU A 179 11.76 12.79 0.89
N VAL A 180 11.63 11.84 1.82
CA VAL A 180 10.73 10.69 1.77
C VAL A 180 9.26 11.06 1.46
N PHE A 181 8.74 12.15 2.04
CA PHE A 181 7.37 12.65 1.82
C PHE A 181 7.30 13.75 0.76
N ASN A 182 8.39 14.49 0.55
CA ASN A 182 8.45 15.52 -0.50
C ASN A 182 8.78 14.97 -1.89
N PHE A 183 9.22 13.71 -1.99
CA PHE A 183 9.56 13.07 -3.26
C PHE A 183 8.46 13.33 -4.30
N ARG A 184 8.86 13.92 -5.43
CA ARG A 184 8.03 14.26 -6.60
C ARG A 184 6.66 14.86 -6.22
N ASN A 185 6.69 15.94 -5.43
CA ASN A 185 5.51 16.70 -5.01
C ASN A 185 4.46 15.83 -4.31
N GLN A 186 4.82 15.25 -3.15
CA GLN A 186 3.94 14.40 -2.36
C GLN A 186 3.52 13.10 -3.07
N TYR A 187 4.46 12.46 -3.79
CA TYR A 187 4.24 11.19 -4.49
C TYR A 187 3.48 10.16 -3.68
N TRP A 188 3.87 10.00 -2.42
CA TRP A 188 3.26 9.07 -1.47
C TRP A 188 1.75 9.24 -1.39
N LEU A 189 1.23 10.47 -1.46
CA LEU A 189 -0.19 10.75 -1.32
C LEU A 189 -0.92 10.51 -2.64
N TRP A 190 -0.49 11.15 -3.72
CA TRP A 190 -1.26 11.09 -4.95
C TRP A 190 -1.15 9.75 -5.68
N CYS A 191 -0.03 9.03 -5.58
CA CYS A 191 0.13 7.74 -6.25
C CYS A 191 -0.25 6.55 -5.33
N PRO A 192 0.56 6.12 -4.33
CA PRO A 192 0.23 4.97 -3.48
C PRO A 192 -1.05 5.07 -2.65
N ILE A 193 -1.49 6.27 -2.25
CA ILE A 193 -2.75 6.41 -1.49
C ILE A 193 -3.92 6.61 -2.45
N LEU A 194 -3.96 7.74 -3.17
CA LEU A 194 -5.11 8.08 -4.01
C LEU A 194 -5.23 7.16 -5.23
N GLY A 195 -4.14 6.84 -5.92
CA GLY A 195 -4.14 5.91 -7.05
C GLY A 195 -4.69 4.54 -6.66
N SER A 196 -4.21 3.96 -5.56
CA SER A 196 -4.70 2.68 -5.07
C SER A 196 -6.14 2.76 -4.53
N VAL A 197 -6.57 3.85 -3.88
CA VAL A 197 -7.98 3.95 -3.45
C VAL A 197 -8.92 4.06 -4.65
N CYS A 198 -8.60 4.94 -5.61
CA CYS A 198 -9.39 5.14 -6.82
C CYS A 198 -9.47 3.87 -7.66
N GLY A 199 -8.34 3.20 -7.92
CA GLY A 199 -8.31 1.94 -8.66
C GLY A 199 -9.15 0.86 -8.00
N GLY A 200 -9.14 0.80 -6.67
CA GLY A 200 -9.86 -0.22 -5.92
C GLY A 200 -11.37 0.00 -6.00
N LEU A 201 -11.82 1.24 -5.83
CA LEU A 201 -13.24 1.59 -5.96
C LEU A 201 -13.76 1.34 -7.38
N VAL A 202 -12.98 1.68 -8.41
CA VAL A 202 -13.35 1.41 -9.80
C VAL A 202 -13.37 -0.10 -10.08
N GLY A 203 -12.39 -0.86 -9.59
CA GLY A 203 -12.39 -2.32 -9.73
C GLY A 203 -13.60 -2.97 -9.07
N ALA A 204 -13.97 -2.52 -7.87
CA ALA A 204 -15.17 -2.97 -7.18
C ALA A 204 -16.45 -2.63 -7.97
N PHE A 205 -16.55 -1.39 -8.46
CA PHE A 205 -17.67 -0.94 -9.28
C PHE A 205 -17.82 -1.77 -10.56
N ILE A 206 -16.73 -2.00 -11.29
CA ILE A 206 -16.75 -2.81 -12.53
C ILE A 206 -17.19 -4.24 -12.24
N TYR A 207 -16.67 -4.86 -11.17
CA TYR A 207 -17.11 -6.21 -10.78
C TYR A 207 -18.62 -6.23 -10.49
N ASP A 208 -19.09 -5.24 -9.72
CA ASP A 208 -20.48 -5.19 -9.30
C ASP A 208 -21.44 -4.91 -10.46
N ALA A 209 -21.03 -4.11 -11.44
CA ALA A 209 -21.82 -3.75 -12.61
C ALA A 209 -21.90 -4.87 -13.65
N LEU A 210 -20.84 -5.67 -13.81
CA LEU A 210 -20.71 -6.62 -14.91
C LEU A 210 -20.85 -8.09 -14.51
N ILE A 211 -20.53 -8.44 -13.26
CA ILE A 211 -20.40 -9.85 -12.82
C ILE A 211 -21.28 -10.13 -11.61
N PHE A 212 -21.25 -9.26 -10.60
CA PHE A 212 -21.93 -9.55 -9.34
C PHE A 212 -23.45 -9.51 -9.48
N THR A 213 -24.13 -10.45 -8.82
CA THR A 213 -25.61 -10.53 -8.82
C THR A 213 -26.22 -10.47 -7.42
N GLY A 214 -25.43 -10.16 -6.39
CA GLY A 214 -25.90 -10.13 -5.01
C GLY A 214 -26.49 -8.80 -4.57
N ASN A 215 -27.48 -8.86 -3.69
CA ASN A 215 -28.24 -7.71 -3.22
C ASN A 215 -27.46 -6.81 -2.24
N GLU A 216 -26.24 -7.20 -1.88
CA GLU A 216 -25.37 -6.43 -0.96
C GLU A 216 -24.75 -5.21 -1.67
N SER A 217 -24.61 -5.27 -2.99
CA SER A 217 -24.05 -4.19 -3.81
C SER A 217 -24.99 -3.01 -3.92
N ILE A 218 -24.44 -1.79 -3.91
CA ILE A 218 -25.19 -0.55 -4.15
C ILE A 218 -25.95 -0.60 -5.49
N LEU A 219 -25.38 -1.25 -6.51
CA LEU A 219 -25.97 -1.28 -7.86
C LEU A 219 -27.09 -2.31 -8.01
N ASN A 220 -27.03 -3.39 -7.23
CA ASN A 220 -27.95 -4.52 -7.33
C ASN A 220 -28.98 -4.54 -6.19
N ARG A 221 -29.01 -3.51 -5.35
CA ARG A 221 -30.08 -3.32 -4.36
C ARG A 221 -31.38 -3.02 -5.08
N PRO A 222 -32.48 -3.72 -4.71
CA PRO A 222 -33.81 -3.45 -5.27
C PRO A 222 -34.35 -2.07 -4.87
#